data_AF-A0A3D4HVL0-F1
#
_entry.id   AF-A0A3D4HVL0-F1
#
_cell.length_a   1.000
_cell.length_b   1.000
_cell.length_c   1.000
_cell.angle_alpha   90.00
_cell.angle_beta   90.00
_cell.angle_gamma   90.00
#
_symmetry.space_group_name_H-M   'P 1'
#
loop_
_entity.id
_entity.type
_entity.pdbx_description
1 polymer ?
#
loop_
_entity_poly.entity_id
_entity_poly.type
_entity_poly.pdbx_seq_one_letter_code
_entity_poly.pdbx_strand_id
1 'polypeptide(L)'
;MKWEIVHIMNEEIQNANGNKYYRVQANVNLNAIRHNIREIKNKLKQDTKLMLIIKADAYGHGAVPIAKAIRKDHFADAYGVAIIEEAVELRKAGIDTPILVLGYTPKEQYPLVITYNVTQTIFQ
;
A
#
# COMPACT_ATOMS: atom_id res chain seq x y z
N MET A 1 -6.59 18.04 4.87
CA MET A 1 -6.68 16.85 3.99
C MET A 1 -6.85 17.30 2.55
N LYS A 2 -6.08 16.72 1.64
CA LYS A 2 -6.18 16.85 0.19
C LYS A 2 -7.05 15.73 -0.36
N TRP A 3 -7.99 16.08 -1.21
CA TRP A 3 -8.98 15.15 -1.78
C TRP A 3 -8.53 14.55 -3.12
N GLU A 4 -7.66 15.24 -3.85
CA GLU A 4 -7.13 14.76 -5.12
C GLU A 4 -5.89 13.87 -4.90
N ILE A 5 -6.13 12.58 -4.70
CA ILE A 5 -5.08 11.55 -4.66
C ILE A 5 -4.88 10.90 -6.03
N VAL A 6 -5.95 10.76 -6.82
CA VAL A 6 -5.93 10.10 -8.13
C VAL A 6 -6.52 10.99 -9.20
N HIS A 7 -5.84 11.05 -10.34
CA HIS A 7 -6.36 11.63 -11.57
C HIS A 7 -6.42 10.56 -12.66
N ILE A 8 -7.60 10.33 -13.22
CA ILE A 8 -7.78 9.41 -14.36
C ILE A 8 -7.54 10.19 -15.65
N MET A 9 -6.62 9.70 -16.47
CA MET A 9 -6.23 10.31 -17.74
C MET A 9 -6.50 9.35 -18.88
N ASN A 10 -6.92 9.89 -20.02
CA ASN A 10 -7.03 9.17 -21.28
C ASN A 10 -6.02 9.73 -22.27
N GLU A 11 -5.22 8.86 -22.87
CA GLU A 11 -4.23 9.25 -23.88
C GLU A 11 -4.42 8.39 -25.14
N GLU A 12 -4.42 9.03 -26.31
CA GLU A 12 -4.42 8.32 -27.59
C GLU A 12 -3.00 7.87 -27.92
N ILE A 13 -2.82 6.57 -28.12
CA ILE A 13 -1.50 5.98 -28.41
C ILE A 13 -1.59 5.18 -29.70
N GLN A 14 -0.58 5.32 -30.56
CA GLN A 14 -0.38 4.47 -31.73
C GLN A 14 0.58 3.33 -31.41
N ASN A 15 0.21 2.12 -31.82
CA ASN A 15 1.14 0.99 -31.81
C ASN A 15 2.06 1.01 -33.05
N ALA A 16 3.04 0.11 -33.09
CA ALA A 16 4.01 0.01 -34.19
C ALA A 16 3.37 -0.26 -35.58
N ASN A 17 2.12 -0.74 -35.61
CA ASN A 17 1.37 -1.01 -36.84
C ASN A 17 0.43 0.15 -37.23
N GLY A 18 0.48 1.28 -36.52
CA GLY A 18 -0.36 2.46 -36.79
C GLY A 18 -1.77 2.42 -36.21
N ASN A 19 -2.15 1.35 -35.49
CA ASN A 19 -3.47 1.27 -34.85
C ASN A 19 -3.51 2.20 -33.62
N LYS A 20 -4.56 3.01 -33.55
CA LYS A 20 -4.85 3.93 -32.44
C LYS A 20 -5.65 3.22 -31.35
N TYR A 21 -5.25 3.40 -30.09
CA TYR A 21 -6.01 2.97 -28.93
C TYR A 21 -6.00 4.05 -27.85
N TYR A 22 -7.09 4.14 -27.09
CA TYR A 22 -7.15 4.98 -25.90
C TYR A 22 -6.62 4.20 -24.69
N ARG A 23 -5.57 4.71 -24.05
CA ARG A 23 -5.09 4.20 -22.77
C ARG A 23 -5.72 4.98 -21.63
N VAL A 24 -6.32 4.25 -20.70
CA VAL A 24 -6.77 4.79 -19.41
C VAL A 24 -5.66 4.55 -18.39
N GLN A 25 -5.27 5.59 -17.66
CA GLN A 25 -4.30 5.48 -16.57
C GLN A 25 -4.77 6.25 -15.33
N ALA A 26 -4.35 5.77 -14.16
CA ALA A 26 -4.60 6.42 -12.87
C ALA A 26 -3.28 6.99 -12.31
N ASN A 27 -3.16 8.31 -12.30
CA ASN A 27 -1.99 9.00 -11.75
C ASN A 27 -2.17 9.19 -10.24
N VAL A 28 -1.30 8.57 -9.44
CA VAL A 28 -1.36 8.62 -7.98
C VAL A 28 -0.42 9.69 -7.43
N ASN A 29 -0.95 10.68 -6.72
CA ASN A 29 -0.19 11.76 -6.12
C ASN A 29 0.36 11.38 -4.74
N LEU A 30 1.60 10.90 -4.70
CA LEU A 30 2.28 10.52 -3.45
C LEU A 30 2.43 11.70 -2.47
N ASN A 31 2.54 12.95 -2.95
CA ASN A 31 2.62 14.12 -2.06
C ASN A 31 1.29 14.42 -1.37
N ALA A 32 0.16 14.18 -2.05
CA ALA A 32 -1.16 14.29 -1.45
C ALA A 32 -1.34 13.25 -0.34
N ILE A 33 -0.93 12.00 -0.59
CA ILE A 33 -0.94 10.92 0.40
C ILE A 33 -0.08 11.28 1.63
N ARG A 34 1.18 11.71 1.42
CA ARG A 34 2.07 12.15 2.51
C ARG A 34 1.46 13.28 3.34
N HIS A 35 0.88 14.28 2.67
CA HIS A 35 0.20 15.38 3.35
C HIS A 35 -0.95 14.86 4.22
N ASN A 36 -1.81 13.99 3.70
CA ASN A 36 -2.93 13.44 4.44
C ASN A 36 -2.50 12.65 5.68
N ILE A 37 -1.45 11.84 5.56
CA ILE A 37 -0.90 11.10 6.71
C ILE A 37 -0.37 12.06 7.77
N ARG A 38 0.32 13.14 7.37
CA ARG A 38 0.80 14.18 8.29
C ARG A 38 -0.35 14.87 9.02
N GLU A 39 -1.41 15.23 8.31
CA GLU A 39 -2.61 15.83 8.91
C GLU A 39 -3.27 14.91 9.95
N ILE A 40 -3.28 13.60 9.70
CA ILE A 40 -3.76 12.61 10.69
C ILE A 40 -2.81 12.60 11.89
N LYS A 41 -1.49 12.46 11.67
CA LYS A 41 -0.48 12.38 12.74
C LYS A 41 -0.51 13.61 13.65
N ASN A 42 -0.72 14.81 13.10
CA ASN A 42 -0.84 16.07 13.86
C ASN A 42 -2.04 16.10 14.83
N LYS A 43 -3.03 15.21 14.65
CA LYS A 43 -4.19 15.09 15.53
C LYS A 43 -4.05 13.98 16.57
N LEU A 44 -3.01 13.16 16.46
CA LEU A 44 -2.73 12.08 17.40
C LEU A 44 -1.90 12.59 18.58
N LYS A 45 -2.02 11.92 19.73
CA LYS A 45 -1.08 12.14 20.83
C LYS A 45 0.31 11.65 20.42
N GLN A 46 1.36 12.27 20.94
CA GLN A 46 2.76 12.01 20.56
C GLN A 46 3.14 10.52 20.50
N ASP A 47 2.64 9.70 21.43
CA ASP A 47 3.00 8.28 21.54
C ASP A 47 2.01 7.32 20.85
N THR A 48 1.06 7.87 20.08
CA THR A 48 0.08 7.05 19.37
C THR A 48 0.71 6.48 18.10
N LYS A 49 0.81 5.15 18.03
CA LYS A 49 1.27 4.46 16.82
C LYS A 49 0.25 4.56 15.68
N LEU A 50 0.75 4.66 14.45
CA LEU A 50 -0.06 4.72 13.24
C LEU A 50 0.18 3.48 12.36
N MET A 51 -0.86 2.68 12.16
CA MET A 51 -0.87 1.61 11.16
C MET A 51 -1.57 2.11 9.90
N LEU A 52 -0.90 2.04 8.76
CA LEU A 52 -1.50 2.38 7.47
C LEU A 52 -2.04 1.13 6.80
N ILE A 53 -3.34 1.17 6.46
CA ILE A 53 -3.99 0.07 5.77
C ILE A 53 -3.75 0.23 4.27
N ILE A 54 -3.00 -0.70 3.70
CA ILE A 54 -2.59 -0.70 2.28
C ILE A 54 -3.00 -1.99 1.56
N LYS A 55 -4.07 -2.64 2.03
CA LYS A 55 -4.71 -3.78 1.37
C LYS A 55 -5.26 -3.42 -0.02
N ALA A 56 -5.56 -4.44 -0.81
CA ALA A 56 -6.03 -4.34 -2.18
C ALA A 56 -5.12 -3.42 -3.03
N ASP A 57 -3.81 -3.66 -2.98
CA ASP A 57 -2.80 -2.81 -3.61
C ASP A 57 -2.91 -1.33 -3.21
N ALA A 58 -3.02 -1.07 -1.91
CA ALA A 58 -3.34 0.24 -1.35
C ALA A 58 -4.61 0.85 -1.97
N TYR A 59 -5.70 0.08 -2.02
CA TYR A 59 -6.96 0.47 -2.66
C TYR A 59 -6.78 0.84 -4.15
N GLY A 60 -5.91 0.13 -4.87
CA GLY A 60 -5.59 0.35 -6.27
C GLY A 60 -4.64 1.53 -6.55
N HIS A 61 -3.98 2.06 -5.50
CA HIS A 61 -3.06 3.19 -5.62
C HIS A 61 -1.58 2.77 -5.71
N GLY A 62 -1.28 1.47 -5.64
CA GLY A 62 0.08 0.94 -5.67
C GLY A 62 0.69 0.85 -4.26
N ALA A 63 0.57 -0.30 -3.61
CA ALA A 63 1.05 -0.55 -2.26
C ALA A 63 2.57 -0.39 -2.13
N VAL A 64 3.35 -0.98 -3.05
CA VAL A 64 4.82 -0.91 -3.01
C VAL A 64 5.34 0.54 -3.19
N PRO A 65 4.93 1.31 -4.22
CA PRO A 65 5.32 2.72 -4.35
C PRO A 65 4.96 3.55 -3.12
N ILE A 66 3.75 3.37 -2.59
CA ILE A 66 3.25 4.09 -1.40
C ILE A 66 4.09 3.73 -0.16
N ALA A 67 4.30 2.44 0.11
CA ALA A 67 5.09 1.98 1.25
C ALA A 67 6.52 2.52 1.20
N LYS A 68 7.17 2.47 0.03
CA LYS A 68 8.52 3.04 -0.17
C LYS A 68 8.56 4.55 0.04
N ALA A 69 7.55 5.27 -0.44
CA ALA A 69 7.48 6.71 -0.27
C ALA A 69 7.35 7.08 1.21
N ILE A 70 6.41 6.47 1.92
CA ILE A 70 6.06 6.78 3.32
C ILE A 70 7.17 6.35 4.27
N ARG A 71 7.87 5.24 3.99
CA ARG A 71 9.00 4.76 4.80
C ARG A 71 10.06 5.84 5.01
N LYS A 72 10.33 6.66 3.99
CA LYS A 72 11.32 7.77 4.07
C LYS A 72 10.96 8.84 5.11
N ASP A 73 9.68 9.00 5.44
CA ASP A 73 9.21 9.99 6.41
C ASP A 73 9.04 9.43 7.82
N HIS A 74 9.22 8.12 8.03
CA HIS A 74 8.87 7.45 9.29
C HIS A 74 7.43 7.74 9.75
N PHE A 75 6.49 7.77 8.80
CA PHE A 75 5.09 8.09 9.08
C PHE A 75 4.26 6.90 9.55
N ALA A 76 4.67 5.67 9.25
CA ALA A 76 3.94 4.46 9.61
C ALA A 76 4.76 3.57 10.55
N ASP A 77 4.14 3.16 11.66
CA ASP A 77 4.70 2.18 12.60
C ASP A 77 4.41 0.74 12.15
N ALA A 78 3.36 0.55 11.34
CA ALA A 78 2.98 -0.72 10.77
C ALA A 78 2.17 -0.55 9.47
N TYR A 79 2.09 -1.62 8.68
CA TYR A 79 1.17 -1.75 7.56
C TYR A 79 0.12 -2.84 7.81
N GLY A 80 -1.12 -2.59 7.39
CA GLY A 80 -2.19 -3.58 7.39
C GLY A 80 -2.53 -4.01 5.95
N VAL A 81 -2.53 -5.32 5.68
CA VAL A 81 -2.88 -5.91 4.38
C VAL A 81 -4.01 -6.93 4.53
N ALA A 82 -4.68 -7.31 3.43
CA ALA A 82 -5.79 -8.26 3.49
C ALA A 82 -5.32 -9.72 3.54
N ILE A 83 -4.32 -10.06 2.72
CA ILE A 83 -3.85 -11.45 2.52
C ILE A 83 -2.33 -11.53 2.62
N ILE A 84 -1.80 -12.74 2.85
CA ILE A 84 -0.35 -12.95 3.04
C ILE A 84 0.46 -12.60 1.78
N GLU A 85 -0.10 -12.79 0.58
CA GLU A 85 0.56 -12.49 -0.69
C GLU A 85 0.93 -11.01 -0.82
N GLU A 86 0.07 -10.10 -0.34
CA GLU A 86 0.35 -8.66 -0.32
C GLU A 86 1.53 -8.34 0.63
N ALA A 87 1.61 -9.02 1.79
CA ALA A 87 2.74 -8.87 2.69
C ALA A 87 4.04 -9.41 2.07
N VAL A 88 3.97 -10.56 1.38
CA VAL A 88 5.10 -11.15 0.67
C VAL A 88 5.61 -10.21 -0.43
N GLU A 89 4.71 -9.58 -1.19
CA GLU A 89 5.08 -8.58 -2.19
C GLU A 89 5.83 -7.40 -1.58
N LEU A 90 5.32 -6.84 -0.47
CA LEU A 90 5.98 -5.76 0.26
C LEU A 90 7.37 -6.18 0.76
N ARG A 91 7.51 -7.39 1.32
CA ARG A 91 8.82 -7.91 1.76
C ARG A 91 9.80 -8.06 0.62
N LYS A 92 9.37 -8.64 -0.52
CA LYS A 92 10.21 -8.77 -1.73
C LYS A 92 10.62 -7.40 -2.28
N ALA A 93 9.80 -6.38 -2.07
CA ALA A 93 10.13 -5.00 -2.42
C ALA A 93 11.07 -4.29 -1.41
N GLY A 94 11.53 -5.00 -0.37
CA GLY A 94 12.47 -4.50 0.63
C GLY A 94 11.82 -3.74 1.79
N ILE A 95 10.51 -3.83 1.98
CA ILE A 95 9.81 -3.20 3.11
C ILE A 95 10.01 -4.03 4.37
N ASP A 96 10.55 -3.42 5.42
CA ASP A 96 10.87 -4.04 6.72
C ASP A 96 9.92 -3.60 7.85
N THR A 97 9.15 -2.53 7.65
CA THR A 97 8.09 -2.07 8.56
C THR A 97 7.20 -3.25 8.99
N PRO A 98 6.79 -3.36 10.26
CA PRO A 98 5.87 -4.42 10.72
C PRO A 98 4.62 -4.51 9.83
N ILE A 99 4.21 -5.73 9.48
CA ILE A 99 3.02 -5.99 8.65
C ILE A 99 2.06 -6.89 9.40
N LEU A 100 0.79 -6.51 9.45
CA LEU A 100 -0.32 -7.31 9.94
C LEU A 100 -1.20 -7.76 8.78
N VAL A 101 -1.43 -9.06 8.65
CA VAL A 101 -2.49 -9.62 7.80
C VAL A 101 -3.80 -9.55 8.57
N LEU A 102 -4.75 -8.77 8.07
CA LEU A 102 -6.06 -8.52 8.66
C LEU A 102 -7.04 -9.67 8.38
N GLY A 103 -6.82 -10.42 7.30
CA GLY A 103 -7.69 -11.52 6.87
C GLY A 103 -7.26 -12.89 7.38
N TYR A 104 -8.03 -13.90 7.00
CA TYR A 104 -7.72 -15.31 7.22
C TYR A 104 -6.55 -15.74 6.32
N THR A 105 -5.63 -16.53 6.89
CA THR A 105 -4.56 -17.18 6.15
C THR A 105 -4.76 -18.69 6.23
N PRO A 106 -4.87 -19.41 5.10
CA PRO A 106 -4.91 -20.87 5.06
C PRO A 106 -3.70 -21.51 5.73
N LYS A 107 -3.88 -22.69 6.34
CA LYS A 107 -2.80 -23.39 7.07
C LYS A 107 -1.59 -23.68 6.19
N GLU A 108 -1.83 -23.98 4.92
CA GLU A 108 -0.83 -24.26 3.90
C GLU A 108 0.11 -23.07 3.67
N GLN A 109 -0.35 -21.85 3.99
CA GLN A 109 0.39 -20.60 3.84
C GLN A 109 1.06 -20.11 5.13
N TYR A 110 0.89 -20.80 6.27
CA TYR A 110 1.61 -20.44 7.51
C TYR A 110 3.13 -20.39 7.37
N PRO A 111 3.80 -21.25 6.56
CA PRO A 111 5.22 -21.10 6.31
C PRO A 111 5.60 -19.73 5.75
N LEU A 112 4.73 -19.09 4.95
CA LEU A 112 4.96 -17.74 4.43
C LEU A 112 4.92 -16.69 5.54
N VAL A 113 3.97 -16.79 6.47
CA VAL A 113 3.86 -15.90 7.63
C VAL A 113 5.17 -15.88 8.43
N ILE A 114 5.73 -17.06 8.69
CA ILE A 114 6.99 -17.23 9.42
C ILE A 114 8.17 -16.71 8.58
N THR A 115 8.30 -17.19 7.34
CA THR A 115 9.43 -16.87 6.45
C THR A 115 9.56 -15.37 6.21
N TYR A 116 8.43 -14.68 6.05
CA TYR A 116 8.39 -13.26 5.74
C TYR A 116 8.22 -12.35 6.96
N ASN A 117 8.27 -12.92 8.18
CA ASN A 117 8.12 -12.20 9.44
C ASN A 117 6.88 -11.27 9.44
N VAL A 118 5.71 -11.87 9.29
CA VAL A 118 4.42 -11.19 9.20
C VAL A 118 3.58 -11.53 10.43
N THR A 119 2.91 -10.54 11.00
CA THR A 119 1.96 -10.75 12.09
C THR A 119 0.64 -11.22 11.51
N GLN A 120 0.05 -12.26 12.10
CA GLN A 120 -1.21 -12.86 11.65
C GLN A 120 -2.36 -12.56 12.62
N THR A 121 -3.50 -12.15 12.09
CA THR A 121 -4.76 -12.11 12.85
C THR A 121 -5.29 -13.53 13.08
N ILE A 122 -5.69 -13.84 14.30
CA ILE A 122 -6.31 -15.12 14.68
C ILE A 122 -7.79 -14.89 14.95
N PHE A 123 -8.64 -15.73 14.36
CA PHE A 123 -10.09 -15.71 14.55
C PHE A 123 -10.47 -16.83 15.54
N GLN A 124 -11.45 -16.57 16.40
CA GLN A 124 -12.04 -17.52 17.36
C GLN A 124 -13.45 -17.92 16.92
#